data_AF-A0AAX4H5W1-F1
#
_entry.id   AF-A0AAX4H5W1-F1
#
_cell.length_a   1.000
_cell.length_b   1.000
_cell.length_c   1.000
_cell.angle_alpha   90.00
_cell.angle_beta   90.00
_cell.angle_gamma   90.00
#
_symmetry.space_group_name_H-M   'P 1'
#
loop_
_entity.id
_entity.type
_entity.pdbx_description
1 polymer ?
#
loop_
_entity_poly.entity_id
_entity_poly.type
_entity_poly.pdbx_seq_one_letter_code
_entity_poly.pdbx_strand_id
1 'polypeptide(L)'
;MASEGSSSQYIPKFIQNVPWYYKLQKPKDEEQKEQLDAFAHQRKLGVGTDLNAAQTSESRLDAVDALDDYDAKRDHWRNNAEEQWDEIVGNWDQNKNKLKKNAYDQNDSDDTDYELEIEELGLDPKHLRSYNLEDKEERSNRDRNNVPAYIMGITANEGGKVRYGQDSLASIVLQDSEFVRESKDEKDLKKMQEFAWEKNKQHEKEQQMKQYYSEVKGEVDDTLTQTNLDYVVEASPTLLMLKAKEKEKKALAERAAKHRKLMERYG
;
A
#
# COMPACT_ATOMS: atom_id res chain seq x y z
N MET A 1 -7.62 23.56 6.72
CA MET A 1 -6.78 24.53 5.97
C MET A 1 -7.69 25.21 4.96
N ALA A 2 -8.00 26.49 5.17
CA ALA A 2 -8.82 27.27 4.26
C ALA A 2 -8.02 27.52 2.98
N SER A 3 -8.52 27.04 1.84
CA SER A 3 -7.92 27.34 0.54
C SER A 3 -8.23 28.79 0.17
N GLU A 4 -7.21 29.65 0.21
CA GLU A 4 -7.27 30.97 -0.41
C GLU A 4 -7.62 30.80 -1.89
N GLY A 5 -8.59 31.59 -2.36
CA GLY A 5 -9.20 31.52 -3.68
C GLY A 5 -8.26 31.90 -4.83
N SER A 6 -7.31 31.01 -5.14
CA SER A 6 -6.51 31.12 -6.36
C SER A 6 -7.37 30.71 -7.56
N SER A 7 -7.59 31.65 -8.48
CA SER A 7 -8.27 31.36 -9.74
C SER A 7 -7.41 30.40 -10.57
N SER A 8 -7.84 29.14 -10.66
CA SER A 8 -7.15 28.14 -11.48
C SER A 8 -7.09 28.62 -12.93
N GLN A 9 -5.89 28.61 -13.51
CA GLN A 9 -5.59 29.05 -14.89
C GLN A 9 -6.44 28.32 -15.94
N TYR A 10 -6.98 27.15 -15.61
CA TYR A 10 -7.72 26.27 -16.50
C TYR A 10 -9.23 26.54 -16.53
N ILE A 11 -9.75 27.45 -15.69
CA ILE A 11 -11.19 27.71 -15.63
C ILE A 11 -11.55 28.81 -16.64
N PRO A 12 -12.45 28.55 -17.61
CA PRO A 12 -12.89 29.55 -18.57
C PRO A 12 -13.50 30.81 -17.93
N LYS A 13 -13.29 31.97 -18.56
CA LYS A 13 -13.76 33.27 -18.05
C LYS A 13 -15.28 33.33 -17.81
N PHE A 14 -16.09 32.64 -18.62
CA PHE A 14 -17.55 32.64 -18.44
C PHE A 14 -18.01 31.90 -17.17
N ILE A 15 -17.19 30.97 -16.66
CA ILE A 15 -17.43 30.26 -15.39
C ILE A 15 -17.05 31.18 -14.22
N GLN A 16 -15.96 31.93 -14.35
CA GLN A 16 -15.50 32.88 -13.34
C GLN A 16 -16.40 34.13 -13.20
N ASN A 17 -17.06 34.55 -14.28
CA ASN A 17 -17.91 35.74 -14.26
C ASN A 17 -19.19 35.53 -13.46
N VAL A 18 -19.31 36.19 -12.30
CA VAL A 18 -20.52 36.19 -11.47
C VAL A 18 -21.65 36.97 -12.17
N PRO A 19 -22.81 36.33 -12.46
CA PRO A 19 -23.94 37.01 -13.09
C PRO A 19 -24.51 38.15 -12.23
N TRP A 20 -25.11 39.15 -12.88
CA TRP A 20 -25.62 40.36 -12.20
C TRP A 20 -26.72 40.07 -11.16
N TYR A 21 -27.57 39.07 -11.40
CA TYR A 21 -28.67 38.73 -10.49
C TYR A 21 -28.18 38.11 -9.17
N TYR A 22 -26.99 37.50 -9.15
CA TYR A 22 -26.37 36.99 -7.93
C TYR A 22 -25.91 38.12 -6.99
N LYS A 23 -25.62 39.30 -7.55
CA LYS A 23 -25.17 40.49 -6.80
C LYS A 23 -26.33 41.22 -6.12
N LEU A 24 -27.57 41.05 -6.61
CA LEU A 24 -28.75 41.71 -6.09
C LEU A 24 -29.40 40.98 -4.89
N GLN A 25 -29.09 39.70 -4.71
CA GLN A 25 -29.73 38.84 -3.71
C GLN A 25 -29.04 38.84 -2.35
N LYS A 26 -27.92 39.56 -2.17
CA LYS A 26 -27.10 39.47 -0.96
C LYS A 26 -27.17 40.73 -0.09
N PRO A 27 -27.18 40.60 1.24
CA PRO A 27 -27.07 41.74 2.15
C PRO A 27 -25.69 42.41 2.01
N LYS A 28 -25.65 43.74 2.11
CA LYS A 28 -24.45 44.58 1.90
C LYS A 28 -23.24 44.20 2.76
N ASP A 29 -23.44 43.48 3.86
CA ASP A 29 -22.38 43.05 4.77
C ASP A 29 -21.56 41.84 4.25
N GLU A 30 -22.06 41.11 3.24
CA GLU A 30 -21.37 39.96 2.63
C GLU A 30 -20.52 40.33 1.40
N GLU A 31 -20.70 41.54 0.84
CA GLU A 31 -19.99 42.01 -0.36
C GLU A 31 -18.46 42.06 -0.16
N GLN A 32 -17.98 42.20 1.08
CA GLN A 32 -16.55 42.26 1.40
C GLN A 32 -15.89 40.87 1.54
N LYS A 33 -16.64 39.83 1.90
CA LYS A 33 -16.11 38.45 2.04
C LYS A 33 -16.00 37.75 0.68
N GLU A 34 -16.81 38.13 -0.30
CA GLU A 34 -16.88 37.45 -1.60
C GLU A 34 -15.94 38.00 -2.67
N GLN A 35 -15.29 39.16 -2.46
CA GLN A 35 -14.17 39.56 -3.32
C GLN A 35 -13.03 38.51 -3.31
N LEU A 36 -13.04 37.59 -2.33
CA LEU A 36 -12.09 36.50 -2.19
C LEU A 36 -12.56 35.14 -2.77
N ASP A 37 -13.87 34.95 -3.08
CA ASP A 37 -14.39 33.66 -3.61
C ASP A 37 -15.15 33.85 -4.94
N ALA A 38 -14.40 33.78 -6.04
CA ALA A 38 -14.90 33.93 -7.41
C ALA A 38 -15.87 32.82 -7.87
N PHE A 39 -16.11 31.76 -7.09
CA PHE A 39 -16.95 30.62 -7.47
C PHE A 39 -18.18 30.43 -6.56
N ALA A 40 -18.52 31.41 -5.73
CA ALA A 40 -19.66 31.33 -4.82
C ALA A 40 -21.00 31.07 -5.54
N HIS A 41 -21.17 31.58 -6.78
CA HIS A 41 -22.38 31.36 -7.59
C HIS A 41 -22.51 29.94 -8.17
N GLN A 42 -21.47 29.12 -8.05
CA GLN A 42 -21.44 27.74 -8.60
C GLN A 42 -21.61 26.68 -7.53
N ARG A 43 -21.45 27.04 -6.26
CA ARG A 43 -21.67 26.12 -5.14
C ARG A 43 -23.17 25.93 -4.96
N LYS A 44 -23.60 24.68 -4.82
CA LYS A 44 -24.99 24.37 -4.47
C LYS A 44 -25.26 24.94 -3.07
N LEU A 45 -26.22 25.84 -2.97
CA LEU A 45 -26.65 26.40 -1.69
C LEU A 45 -27.11 25.26 -0.77
N GLY A 46 -26.54 25.17 0.43
CA GLY A 46 -26.93 24.20 1.45
C GLY A 46 -26.43 22.77 1.26
N VAL A 47 -25.61 22.46 0.25
CA VAL A 47 -25.03 21.11 0.06
C VAL A 47 -23.51 21.20 0.03
N GLY A 48 -22.85 20.41 0.89
CA GLY A 48 -21.38 20.34 0.99
C GLY A 48 -20.73 19.99 -0.35
N THR A 49 -19.60 20.63 -0.66
CA THR A 49 -18.91 20.54 -1.96
C THR A 49 -17.95 19.34 -2.09
N ASP A 50 -17.91 18.45 -1.10
CA ASP A 50 -16.92 17.37 -1.04
C ASP A 50 -17.37 16.18 -1.89
N LEU A 51 -17.20 16.30 -3.21
CA LEU A 51 -17.47 15.25 -4.20
C LEU A 51 -16.43 14.10 -4.18
N ASN A 52 -15.26 14.35 -3.58
CA ASN A 52 -14.16 13.37 -3.50
C ASN A 52 -14.28 12.44 -2.28
N ALA A 53 -15.12 12.79 -1.31
CA ALA A 53 -15.48 11.88 -0.24
C ALA A 53 -16.61 10.98 -0.74
N ALA A 54 -16.55 9.68 -0.44
CA ALA A 54 -17.71 8.84 -0.61
C ALA A 54 -18.83 9.44 0.24
N GLN A 55 -19.87 9.96 -0.41
CA GLN A 55 -21.04 10.46 0.29
C GLN A 55 -21.71 9.25 0.95
N THR A 56 -21.63 9.21 2.28
CA THR A 56 -22.46 8.29 3.04
C THR A 56 -23.91 8.65 2.76
N SER A 57 -24.72 7.66 2.38
CA SER A 57 -26.16 7.86 2.20
C SER A 57 -26.72 8.51 3.47
N GLU A 58 -27.40 9.65 3.32
CA GLU A 58 -28.21 10.20 4.40
C GLU A 58 -29.22 9.12 4.80
N SER A 59 -29.07 8.62 6.03
CA SER A 59 -29.80 7.47 6.52
C SER A 59 -31.28 7.82 6.61
N ARG A 60 -32.12 6.98 5.97
CA ARG A 60 -33.58 6.88 6.09
C ARG A 60 -34.20 8.04 6.88
N LEU A 61 -34.30 9.19 6.22
CA LEU A 61 -34.99 10.33 6.80
C LEU A 61 -36.48 10.06 6.64
N ASP A 62 -37.18 9.76 7.74
CA ASP A 62 -38.66 9.78 7.82
C ASP A 62 -39.22 11.22 7.67
N ALA A 63 -38.40 12.16 7.20
CA ALA A 63 -38.73 13.56 7.08
C ALA A 63 -39.42 13.87 5.75
N VAL A 64 -40.35 14.82 5.85
CA VAL A 64 -41.30 15.29 4.84
C VAL A 64 -40.66 15.70 3.49
N ASP A 65 -39.36 16.00 3.45
CA ASP A 65 -38.64 16.34 2.21
C ASP A 65 -38.32 15.13 1.31
N ALA A 66 -38.32 13.91 1.84
CA ALA A 66 -38.16 12.68 1.06
C ALA A 66 -39.43 12.30 0.27
N LEU A 67 -40.54 13.04 0.44
CA LEU A 67 -41.81 12.73 -0.22
C LEU A 67 -41.75 12.85 -1.74
N ASP A 68 -40.80 13.61 -2.29
CA ASP A 68 -40.65 13.81 -3.73
C ASP A 68 -39.59 12.94 -4.42
N ASP A 69 -38.73 12.29 -3.63
CA ASP A 69 -37.69 11.40 -4.15
C ASP A 69 -38.29 10.16 -4.80
N TYR A 70 -37.76 9.81 -5.98
CA TYR A 70 -38.24 8.69 -6.76
C TYR A 70 -38.12 7.36 -6.02
N ASP A 71 -36.99 7.16 -5.33
CA ASP A 71 -36.73 5.93 -4.57
C ASP A 71 -37.65 5.84 -3.34
N ALA A 72 -37.87 6.94 -2.61
CA ALA A 72 -38.75 6.98 -1.45
C ALA A 72 -40.24 6.75 -1.82
N LYS A 73 -40.69 7.23 -2.99
CA LYS A 73 -42.05 6.97 -3.51
C LYS A 73 -42.29 5.51 -3.84
N ARG A 74 -41.24 4.77 -4.23
CA ARG A 74 -41.31 3.39 -4.71
C ARG A 74 -40.72 2.38 -3.74
N ASP A 75 -40.29 2.83 -2.57
CA ASP A 75 -39.73 1.96 -1.56
C ASP A 75 -40.80 0.97 -1.07
N HIS A 76 -40.62 -0.29 -1.43
CA HIS A 76 -41.48 -1.38 -1.02
C HIS A 76 -41.45 -1.59 0.50
N TRP A 77 -40.35 -1.19 1.14
CA TRP A 77 -40.14 -1.34 2.58
C TRP A 77 -40.55 -0.11 3.38
N ARG A 78 -41.20 0.87 2.74
CA ARG A 78 -41.73 2.06 3.39
C ARG A 78 -42.80 1.66 4.41
N ASN A 79 -42.65 2.12 5.65
CA ASN A 79 -43.50 1.78 6.80
C ASN A 79 -43.45 0.32 7.27
N ASN A 80 -42.47 -0.47 6.82
CA ASN A 80 -42.27 -1.78 7.44
C ASN A 80 -41.82 -1.59 8.89
N ALA A 81 -42.65 -2.08 9.81
CA ALA A 81 -42.40 -2.08 11.24
C ALA A 81 -41.28 -3.08 11.57
N GLU A 82 -40.44 -2.71 12.53
CA GLU A 82 -39.35 -3.56 13.01
C GLU A 82 -39.87 -4.90 13.58
N GLU A 83 -41.12 -4.93 14.05
CA GLU A 83 -41.79 -6.12 14.60
C GLU A 83 -41.84 -7.32 13.63
N GLN A 84 -41.88 -7.08 12.31
CA GLN A 84 -41.84 -8.17 11.32
C GLN A 84 -40.49 -8.88 11.29
N TRP A 85 -39.40 -8.17 11.58
CA TRP A 85 -38.07 -8.77 11.69
C TRP A 85 -37.93 -9.61 12.96
N ASP A 86 -38.52 -9.17 14.06
CA ASP A 86 -38.54 -9.92 15.31
C ASP A 86 -39.27 -11.27 15.14
N GLU A 87 -40.36 -11.31 14.37
CA GLU A 87 -41.06 -12.56 14.04
C GLU A 87 -40.18 -13.51 13.22
N ILE A 88 -39.44 -12.99 12.23
CA ILE A 88 -38.51 -13.78 11.42
C ILE A 88 -37.39 -14.35 12.30
N VAL A 89 -36.80 -13.55 13.18
CA VAL A 89 -35.75 -13.99 14.11
C VAL A 89 -36.29 -15.05 15.08
N GLY A 90 -37.49 -14.83 15.63
CA GLY A 90 -38.17 -15.78 16.50
C GLY A 90 -38.41 -17.14 15.82
N ASN A 91 -38.85 -17.13 14.56
CA ASN A 91 -39.05 -18.34 13.76
C ASN A 91 -37.72 -19.09 13.50
N TRP A 92 -36.64 -18.35 13.25
CA TRP A 92 -35.30 -18.92 13.10
C TRP A 92 -34.81 -19.60 14.39
N ASP A 93 -34.98 -18.96 15.54
CA ASP A 93 -34.60 -19.53 16.83
C ASP A 93 -35.42 -20.77 17.18
N GLN A 94 -36.72 -20.76 16.89
CA GLN A 94 -37.56 -21.94 17.05
C GLN A 94 -37.09 -23.11 16.19
N ASN A 95 -36.74 -22.86 14.92
CA ASN A 95 -36.24 -23.89 14.02
C ASN A 95 -34.88 -24.44 14.45
N LYS A 96 -33.96 -23.56 14.89
CA LYS A 96 -32.66 -23.95 15.45
C LYS A 96 -32.81 -24.82 16.71
N ASN A 97 -33.77 -24.50 17.58
CA ASN A 97 -34.04 -25.27 18.78
C ASN A 97 -34.68 -26.63 18.48
N LYS A 98 -35.51 -26.75 17.43
CA LYS A 98 -36.02 -28.04 16.95
C LYS A 98 -34.89 -28.94 16.43
N LEU A 99 -33.97 -28.39 15.63
CA LEU A 99 -32.78 -29.10 15.14
C LEU A 99 -31.89 -29.63 16.29
N LYS A 100 -31.64 -28.81 17.32
CA LYS A 100 -30.84 -29.22 18.49
C LYS A 100 -31.50 -30.31 19.34
N LYS A 101 -32.83 -30.30 19.47
CA LYS A 101 -33.56 -31.35 20.20
C LYS A 101 -33.47 -32.70 19.49
N ASN A 102 -33.56 -32.70 18.16
CA ASN A 102 -33.41 -33.91 17.36
C ASN A 102 -31.96 -34.45 17.36
N ALA A 103 -30.95 -33.59 17.60
CA ALA A 103 -29.54 -34.00 17.72
C ALA A 103 -29.20 -34.65 19.08
N TYR A 104 -29.98 -34.39 20.13
CA TYR A 104 -29.78 -34.99 21.46
C TYR A 104 -30.41 -36.39 21.59
N ASP A 105 -31.25 -36.81 20.64
CA ASP A 105 -31.87 -38.14 20.58
C ASP A 105 -30.98 -39.19 19.86
N GLN A 106 -29.75 -38.83 19.49
CA GLN A 106 -28.76 -39.77 18.94
C GLN A 106 -27.99 -40.49 20.04
N ASN A 107 -28.61 -41.53 20.60
CA ASN A 107 -27.89 -42.74 21.01
C ASN A 107 -27.46 -43.51 19.75
N ASP A 108 -26.61 -42.92 18.91
CA ASP A 108 -26.04 -43.61 17.74
C ASP A 108 -24.66 -44.15 18.15
N SER A 109 -24.59 -45.47 18.36
CA SER A 109 -23.37 -46.19 18.72
C SER A 109 -22.48 -46.51 17.51
N ASP A 110 -22.62 -45.78 16.41
CA ASP A 110 -21.97 -46.06 15.11
C ASP A 110 -20.79 -45.12 14.81
N ASP A 111 -20.36 -44.28 15.76
CA ASP A 111 -19.31 -43.27 15.58
C ASP A 111 -17.88 -43.84 15.32
N THR A 112 -17.66 -45.16 15.45
CA THR A 112 -16.33 -45.77 15.26
C THR A 112 -16.06 -46.32 13.86
N ASP A 113 -17.08 -46.65 13.08
CA ASP A 113 -16.89 -47.43 11.84
C ASP A 113 -16.73 -46.53 10.61
N TYR A 114 -17.12 -45.25 10.71
CA TYR A 114 -16.94 -44.28 9.63
C TYR A 114 -15.52 -43.71 9.56
N GLU A 115 -14.74 -43.68 10.66
CA GLU A 115 -13.40 -43.09 10.68
C GLU A 115 -12.43 -43.78 9.69
N LEU A 116 -12.57 -45.09 9.52
CA LEU A 116 -11.68 -45.90 8.69
C LEU A 116 -11.99 -45.73 7.19
N GLU A 117 -13.27 -45.63 6.81
CA GLU A 117 -13.71 -45.37 5.43
C GLU A 117 -13.41 -43.92 5.00
N ILE A 118 -13.48 -42.97 5.93
CA ILE A 118 -13.12 -41.55 5.72
C ILE A 118 -11.64 -41.41 5.39
N GLU A 119 -10.77 -42.11 6.14
CA GLU A 119 -9.32 -42.12 5.90
C GLU A 119 -8.98 -42.77 4.55
N GLU A 120 -9.66 -43.86 4.17
CA GLU A 120 -9.50 -44.50 2.85
C GLU A 120 -9.93 -43.58 1.70
N LEU A 121 -10.99 -42.79 1.88
CA LEU A 121 -11.46 -41.80 0.91
C LEU A 121 -10.61 -40.50 0.89
N GLY A 122 -9.66 -40.35 1.82
CA GLY A 122 -8.82 -39.15 1.94
C GLY A 122 -9.60 -37.89 2.31
N LEU A 123 -10.73 -38.04 3.00
CA LEU A 123 -11.57 -36.94 3.46
C LEU A 123 -11.21 -36.62 4.93
N ASP A 124 -11.15 -35.35 5.30
CA ASP A 124 -11.13 -34.99 6.73
C ASP A 124 -12.52 -35.17 7.37
N PRO A 125 -12.61 -35.56 8.65
CA PRO A 125 -13.88 -35.65 9.40
C PRO A 125 -14.70 -34.34 9.41
N LYS A 126 -14.03 -33.21 9.17
CA LYS A 126 -14.64 -31.87 9.06
C LYS A 126 -15.47 -31.71 7.78
N HIS A 127 -15.14 -32.45 6.71
CA HIS A 127 -15.86 -32.43 5.44
C HIS A 127 -17.17 -33.23 5.47
N LEU A 128 -17.38 -34.08 6.48
CA LEU A 128 -18.69 -34.72 6.70
C LEU A 128 -19.67 -33.81 7.42
N ARG A 129 -19.18 -33.01 8.37
CA ARG A 129 -20.02 -32.09 9.16
C ARG A 129 -20.32 -30.79 8.44
N SER A 130 -19.43 -30.38 7.55
CA SER A 130 -19.67 -29.24 6.66
C SER A 130 -19.90 -29.79 5.26
N TYR A 131 -21.09 -29.57 4.69
CA TYR A 131 -21.40 -29.87 3.28
C TYR A 131 -20.57 -29.05 2.27
N ASN A 132 -19.45 -28.46 2.72
CA ASN A 132 -18.54 -27.64 1.95
C ASN A 132 -17.37 -28.50 1.48
N LEU A 133 -17.66 -29.56 0.73
CA LEU A 133 -16.65 -30.18 -0.10
C LEU A 133 -16.48 -29.25 -1.31
N GLU A 134 -15.59 -28.27 -1.18
CA GLU A 134 -15.31 -27.31 -2.25
C GLU A 134 -14.75 -28.08 -3.45
N ASP A 135 -15.45 -28.01 -4.59
CA ASP A 135 -14.95 -28.54 -5.84
C ASP A 135 -13.60 -27.88 -6.14
N LYS A 136 -12.58 -28.70 -6.46
CA LYS A 136 -11.23 -28.22 -6.72
C LYS A 136 -11.21 -27.27 -7.92
N GLU A 137 -12.18 -27.40 -8.83
CA GLU A 137 -12.29 -26.59 -10.05
C GLU A 137 -13.12 -25.30 -9.87
N GLU A 138 -14.03 -25.23 -8.89
CA GLU A 138 -14.84 -24.02 -8.63
C GLU A 138 -14.18 -23.03 -7.65
N ARG A 139 -12.91 -23.24 -7.31
CA ARG A 139 -12.18 -22.37 -6.38
C ARG A 139 -12.08 -20.95 -6.95
N SER A 140 -12.44 -19.97 -6.12
CA SER A 140 -12.11 -18.59 -6.42
C SER A 140 -10.60 -18.45 -6.60
N ASN A 141 -10.17 -17.75 -7.66
CA ASN A 141 -8.76 -17.39 -7.87
C ASN A 141 -8.19 -16.53 -6.72
N ARG A 142 -9.05 -16.02 -5.83
CA ARG A 142 -8.65 -15.28 -4.64
C ARG A 142 -8.34 -16.25 -3.50
N ASP A 143 -7.06 -16.32 -3.14
CA ASP A 143 -6.67 -16.96 -1.90
C ASP A 143 -7.24 -16.19 -0.69
N ARG A 144 -8.02 -16.89 0.14
CA ARG A 144 -8.62 -16.32 1.36
C ARG A 144 -7.57 -15.98 2.41
N ASN A 145 -6.42 -16.65 2.38
CA ASN A 145 -5.32 -16.41 3.31
C ASN A 145 -4.54 -15.13 2.96
N ASN A 146 -4.68 -14.63 1.72
CA ASN A 146 -4.04 -13.39 1.28
C ASN A 146 -4.98 -12.19 1.53
N VAL A 147 -4.74 -11.48 2.63
CA VAL A 147 -5.48 -10.26 2.99
C VAL A 147 -4.91 -9.06 2.22
N PRO A 148 -5.71 -8.35 1.41
CA PRO A 148 -5.22 -7.21 0.64
C PRO A 148 -4.85 -6.03 1.55
N ALA A 149 -3.86 -5.24 1.12
CA ALA A 149 -3.26 -4.18 1.91
C ALA A 149 -4.25 -3.08 2.37
N TYR A 150 -5.26 -2.75 1.57
CA TYR A 150 -6.25 -1.73 1.96
C TYR A 150 -7.14 -2.19 3.12
N ILE A 151 -7.35 -3.50 3.31
CA ILE A 151 -8.09 -4.03 4.47
C ILE A 151 -7.24 -3.89 5.74
N MET A 152 -5.93 -4.09 5.63
CA MET A 152 -5.00 -3.90 6.74
C MET A 152 -4.91 -2.44 7.19
N GLY A 153 -5.23 -1.50 6.30
CA GLY A 153 -5.21 -0.07 6.53
C GLY A 153 -6.58 0.59 6.74
N ILE A 154 -7.66 -0.16 7.03
CA ILE A 154 -9.01 0.42 7.23
C ILE A 154 -9.03 1.48 8.34
N THR A 155 -8.21 1.30 9.38
CA THR A 155 -8.08 2.24 10.49
C THR A 155 -7.04 3.35 10.21
N ALA A 156 -6.32 3.26 9.09
CA ALA A 156 -5.19 4.10 8.74
C ALA A 156 -5.57 5.12 7.66
N ASN A 157 -5.98 6.31 8.12
CA ASN A 157 -6.14 7.56 7.38
C ASN A 157 -7.33 7.69 6.40
N GLU A 158 -8.04 8.82 6.51
CA GLU A 158 -9.31 9.18 5.85
C GLU A 158 -9.20 9.49 4.34
N GLY A 159 -8.02 9.33 3.74
CA GLY A 159 -7.70 9.80 2.39
C GLY A 159 -7.82 8.76 1.28
N GLY A 160 -8.24 7.51 1.58
CA GLY A 160 -8.46 6.43 0.60
C GLY A 160 -7.20 5.94 -0.15
N LYS A 161 -6.06 6.62 -0.02
CA LYS A 161 -4.77 6.21 -0.59
C LYS A 161 -3.98 5.45 0.46
N VAL A 162 -3.87 4.14 0.29
CA VAL A 162 -2.95 3.29 1.06
C VAL A 162 -1.52 3.78 0.81
N ARG A 163 -0.92 4.41 1.83
CA ARG A 163 0.51 4.73 1.86
C ARG A 163 1.20 3.56 2.53
N TYR A 164 1.82 2.71 1.73
CA TYR A 164 2.67 1.65 2.25
C TYR A 164 3.78 2.27 3.09
N GLY A 165 4.02 1.73 4.29
CA GLY A 165 5.13 2.14 5.17
C GLY A 165 4.83 3.18 6.25
N GLN A 166 3.74 3.95 6.17
CA GLN A 166 3.53 5.09 7.10
C GLN A 166 2.50 4.84 8.21
N ASP A 167 1.35 4.21 7.92
CA ASP A 167 0.19 4.31 8.81
C ASP A 167 -0.38 2.97 9.35
N SER A 168 0.23 1.82 9.05
CA SER A 168 -0.24 0.52 9.58
C SER A 168 0.79 -0.09 10.53
N LEU A 169 0.43 -0.25 11.81
CA LEU A 169 1.24 -0.97 12.83
C LEU A 169 1.54 -2.45 12.46
N ALA A 170 0.90 -2.96 11.40
CA ALA A 170 1.20 -4.25 10.78
C ALA A 170 2.34 -4.22 9.74
N SER A 171 2.99 -3.06 9.54
CA SER A 171 4.09 -2.83 8.58
C SER A 171 5.38 -3.62 8.88
N ILE A 172 5.40 -4.44 9.92
CA ILE A 172 6.52 -5.36 10.16
C ILE A 172 6.43 -6.58 9.24
N VAL A 173 5.24 -6.98 8.74
CA VAL A 173 5.07 -8.27 8.05
C VAL A 173 4.82 -8.16 6.54
N LEU A 174 4.21 -7.09 6.02
CA LEU A 174 4.07 -6.87 4.57
C LEU A 174 5.17 -5.93 4.02
N GLN A 175 6.38 -6.48 3.92
CA GLN A 175 7.51 -5.85 3.25
C GLN A 175 7.41 -6.06 1.73
N ASP A 176 6.67 -5.25 0.97
CA ASP A 176 6.60 -5.47 -0.50
C ASP A 176 6.68 -4.21 -1.39
N SER A 177 6.86 -3.00 -0.87
CA SER A 177 6.95 -1.82 -1.78
C SER A 177 7.99 -0.76 -1.47
N GLU A 178 8.50 -0.66 -0.24
CA GLU A 178 9.57 0.31 0.08
C GLU A 178 10.80 -0.29 0.77
N PHE A 179 10.64 -1.38 1.54
CA PHE A 179 11.77 -2.03 2.23
C PHE A 179 12.47 -3.11 1.38
N VAL A 180 11.78 -3.74 0.42
CA VAL A 180 12.38 -4.74 -0.50
C VAL A 180 13.22 -4.09 -1.61
N ARG A 181 13.02 -2.79 -1.88
CA ARG A 181 13.93 -1.98 -2.70
C ARG A 181 15.33 -1.86 -2.12
N GLU A 182 15.59 -2.32 -0.90
CA GLU A 182 16.97 -2.50 -0.44
C GLU A 182 17.17 -3.92 0.06
N SER A 183 16.93 -4.88 -0.83
CA SER A 183 17.37 -6.25 -0.61
C SER A 183 18.87 -6.30 -0.30
N LYS A 184 19.31 -7.36 0.39
CA LYS A 184 20.73 -7.58 0.71
C LYS A 184 21.59 -7.52 -0.56
N ASP A 185 21.08 -8.04 -1.66
CA ASP A 185 21.76 -8.08 -2.95
C ASP A 185 21.90 -6.69 -3.56
N GLU A 186 20.88 -5.83 -3.45
CA GLU A 186 20.97 -4.43 -3.87
C GLU A 186 21.98 -3.64 -3.03
N LYS A 187 22.05 -3.89 -1.72
CA LYS A 187 23.06 -3.26 -0.85
C LYS A 187 24.47 -3.68 -1.22
N ASP A 188 24.67 -4.96 -1.54
CA ASP A 188 25.98 -5.48 -1.94
C ASP A 188 26.37 -5.01 -3.35
N LEU A 189 25.41 -4.85 -4.27
CA LEU A 189 25.62 -4.22 -5.57
C LEU A 189 26.03 -2.74 -5.44
N LYS A 190 25.35 -1.96 -4.59
CA LYS A 190 25.69 -0.55 -4.33
C LYS A 190 27.12 -0.41 -3.77
N LYS A 191 27.50 -1.23 -2.78
CA LYS A 191 28.87 -1.26 -2.25
C LYS A 191 29.90 -1.60 -3.34
N MET A 192 29.58 -2.54 -4.23
CA MET A 192 30.44 -2.93 -5.33
C MET A 192 30.59 -1.78 -6.35
N GLN A 193 29.51 -1.07 -6.67
CA GLN A 193 29.54 0.13 -7.52
C GLN A 193 30.37 1.26 -6.90
N GLU A 194 30.22 1.53 -5.61
CA GLU A 194 31.05 2.50 -4.89
C GLU A 194 32.54 2.14 -4.95
N PHE A 195 32.88 0.85 -4.76
CA PHE A 195 34.24 0.36 -4.87
C PHE A 195 34.81 0.50 -6.30
N ALA A 196 33.99 0.21 -7.32
CA ALA A 196 34.33 0.40 -8.72
C ALA A 196 34.66 1.86 -9.03
N TRP A 197 33.80 2.80 -8.60
CA TRP A 197 34.02 4.24 -8.78
C TRP A 197 35.27 4.74 -8.04
N GLU A 198 35.53 4.25 -6.83
CA GLU A 198 36.75 4.59 -6.08
C GLU A 198 38.01 4.18 -6.86
N LYS A 199 38.01 2.97 -7.43
CA LYS A 199 39.13 2.44 -8.21
C LYS A 199 39.30 3.13 -9.54
N ASN A 200 38.21 3.42 -10.25
CA ASN A 200 38.26 4.17 -11.49
C ASN A 200 38.84 5.59 -11.25
N LYS A 201 38.39 6.26 -10.19
CA LYS A 201 38.92 7.59 -9.81
C LYS A 201 40.41 7.56 -9.43
N GLN A 202 40.90 6.48 -8.82
CA GLN A 202 42.34 6.29 -8.56
C GLN A 202 43.10 6.13 -9.87
N HIS A 203 42.59 5.30 -10.78
CA HIS A 203 43.20 5.05 -12.08
C HIS A 203 43.26 6.31 -12.98
N GLU A 204 42.19 7.10 -13.01
CA GLU A 204 42.15 8.38 -13.73
C GLU A 204 43.21 9.36 -13.22
N LYS A 205 43.41 9.46 -11.91
CA LYS A 205 44.47 10.29 -11.32
C LYS A 205 45.86 9.80 -11.70
N GLU A 206 46.08 8.49 -11.69
CA GLU A 206 47.36 7.90 -12.11
C GLU A 206 47.63 8.15 -13.60
N GLN A 207 46.61 8.06 -14.45
CA GLN A 207 46.72 8.40 -15.86
C GLN A 207 47.03 9.89 -16.07
N GLN A 208 46.33 10.80 -15.37
CA GLN A 208 46.62 12.24 -15.43
C GLN A 208 48.06 12.53 -15.00
N MET A 209 48.54 11.91 -13.92
CA MET A 209 49.93 12.06 -13.49
C MET A 209 50.91 11.53 -14.53
N LYS A 210 50.65 10.37 -15.12
CA LYS A 210 51.51 9.79 -16.17
C LYS A 210 51.52 10.65 -17.43
N GLN A 211 50.37 11.17 -17.86
CA GLN A 211 50.25 12.11 -18.97
C GLN A 211 51.06 13.38 -18.72
N TYR A 212 50.95 13.95 -17.52
CA TYR A 212 51.78 15.10 -17.14
C TYR A 212 53.29 14.77 -17.19
N TYR A 213 53.69 13.62 -16.67
CA TYR A 213 55.10 13.20 -16.71
C TYR A 213 55.61 12.91 -18.13
N SER A 214 54.77 12.36 -19.01
CA SER A 214 55.11 12.07 -20.40
C SER A 214 55.22 13.37 -21.21
N GLU A 215 54.31 14.33 -21.00
CA GLU A 215 54.39 15.68 -21.57
C GLU A 215 55.69 16.40 -21.19
N VAL A 216 56.11 16.29 -19.93
CA VAL A 216 57.38 16.88 -19.44
C VAL A 216 58.61 16.20 -20.05
N LYS A 217 58.55 14.89 -20.34
CA LYS A 217 59.65 14.12 -20.93
C LYS A 217 59.68 14.13 -22.46
N GLY A 218 58.61 14.57 -23.12
CA GLY A 218 58.49 14.58 -24.58
C GLY A 218 58.28 13.19 -25.21
N GLU A 219 57.90 12.17 -24.43
CA GLU A 219 57.50 10.85 -24.94
C GLU A 219 55.99 10.82 -25.16
N VAL A 220 55.54 10.55 -26.39
CA VAL A 220 54.12 10.39 -26.73
C VAL A 220 53.78 8.91 -26.63
N ASP A 221 53.09 8.51 -25.56
CA ASP A 221 52.62 7.15 -25.35
C ASP A 221 51.10 7.08 -25.64
N ASP A 222 50.71 6.53 -26.79
CA ASP A 222 49.31 6.43 -27.24
C ASP A 222 48.42 5.56 -26.33
N THR A 223 49.02 4.78 -25.44
CA THR A 223 48.30 3.88 -24.52
C THR A 223 47.75 4.59 -23.28
N LEU A 224 48.14 5.85 -23.02
CA LEU A 224 47.79 6.61 -21.80
C LEU A 224 46.33 7.07 -21.72
N THR A 225 45.55 6.94 -22.80
CA THR A 225 44.15 7.40 -22.88
C THR A 225 43.12 6.28 -22.83
N GLN A 226 43.55 5.02 -22.76
CA GLN A 226 42.61 3.90 -22.76
C GLN A 226 41.89 3.78 -21.41
N THR A 227 40.55 3.70 -21.47
CA THR A 227 39.69 3.44 -20.32
C THR A 227 39.84 2.01 -19.84
N ASN A 228 40.05 1.80 -18.54
CA ASN A 228 40.23 0.47 -17.99
C ASN A 228 38.88 -0.20 -17.69
N LEU A 229 38.53 -1.20 -18.51
CA LEU A 229 37.27 -1.96 -18.41
C LEU A 229 37.16 -2.79 -17.12
N ASP A 230 38.29 -3.12 -16.47
CA ASP A 230 38.33 -3.93 -15.25
C ASP A 230 37.70 -3.25 -14.02
N TYR A 231 37.45 -1.95 -14.10
CA TYR A 231 36.84 -1.15 -13.04
C TYR A 231 35.37 -0.80 -13.32
N VAL A 232 34.78 -1.33 -14.38
CA VAL A 232 33.36 -1.13 -14.70
C VAL A 232 32.59 -2.35 -14.22
N VAL A 233 31.58 -2.12 -13.36
CA VAL A 233 30.75 -3.18 -12.79
C VAL A 233 30.05 -4.00 -13.87
N GLU A 234 29.56 -3.33 -14.92
CA GLU A 234 28.83 -3.96 -16.02
C GLU A 234 29.75 -4.76 -16.97
N ALA A 235 31.01 -4.34 -17.12
CA ALA A 235 31.96 -4.99 -18.03
C ALA A 235 32.66 -6.20 -17.39
N SER A 236 33.00 -6.12 -16.10
CA SER A 236 33.69 -7.19 -15.38
C SER A 236 33.13 -7.42 -13.96
N PRO A 237 31.87 -7.86 -13.83
CA PRO A 237 31.19 -7.95 -12.53
C PRO A 237 31.86 -8.94 -11.57
N THR A 238 32.28 -10.11 -12.06
CA THR A 238 32.89 -11.17 -11.24
C THR A 238 34.27 -10.79 -10.74
N LEU A 239 35.10 -10.18 -11.60
CA LEU A 239 36.43 -9.67 -11.24
C LEU A 239 36.33 -8.62 -10.12
N LEU A 240 35.36 -7.71 -10.26
CA LEU A 240 35.18 -6.61 -9.33
C LEU A 240 34.61 -7.09 -7.99
N MET A 241 33.69 -8.07 -8.01
CA MET A 241 33.21 -8.76 -6.83
C MET A 241 34.34 -9.47 -6.07
N LEU A 242 35.25 -10.17 -6.77
CA LEU A 242 36.39 -10.83 -6.13
C LEU A 242 37.33 -9.80 -5.47
N LYS A 243 37.68 -8.73 -6.18
CA LYS A 243 38.50 -7.63 -5.65
C LYS A 243 37.82 -6.95 -4.44
N ALA A 244 36.51 -6.76 -4.47
CA ALA A 244 35.74 -6.21 -3.35
C ALA A 244 35.78 -7.13 -2.12
N LYS A 245 35.58 -8.45 -2.31
CA LYS A 245 35.70 -9.46 -1.24
C LYS A 245 37.11 -9.51 -0.64
N GLU A 246 38.14 -9.38 -1.47
CA GLU A 246 39.53 -9.31 -0.98
C GLU A 246 39.77 -8.05 -0.13
N LYS A 247 39.25 -6.89 -0.54
CA LYS A 247 39.34 -5.65 0.23
C LYS A 247 38.62 -5.79 1.58
N GLU A 248 37.45 -6.39 1.60
CA GLU A 248 36.68 -6.62 2.83
C GLU A 248 37.44 -7.55 3.79
N LYS A 249 38.00 -8.66 3.28
CA LYS A 249 38.85 -9.56 4.06
C LYS A 249 40.07 -8.86 4.65
N LYS A 250 40.74 -8.00 3.87
CA LYS A 250 41.88 -7.19 4.35
C LYS A 250 41.46 -6.22 5.44
N ALA A 251 40.36 -5.50 5.25
CA ALA A 251 39.82 -4.57 6.24
C ALA A 251 39.43 -5.25 7.56
N LEU A 252 38.85 -6.46 7.48
CA LEU A 252 38.55 -7.28 8.66
C LEU A 252 39.82 -7.70 9.40
N ALA A 253 40.84 -8.17 8.68
CA ALA A 253 42.13 -8.53 9.27
C ALA A 253 42.81 -7.33 9.95
N GLU A 254 42.77 -6.15 9.34
CA GLU A 254 43.30 -4.92 9.94
C GLU A 254 42.54 -4.48 11.19
N ARG A 255 41.20 -4.58 11.17
CA ARG A 255 40.37 -4.31 12.36
C ARG A 255 40.70 -5.28 13.49
N ALA A 256 40.83 -6.58 13.20
CA ALA A 256 41.21 -7.59 14.18
C ALA A 256 42.63 -7.32 14.75
N ALA A 257 43.58 -6.94 13.90
CA ALA A 257 44.93 -6.58 14.32
C ALA A 257 44.95 -5.32 15.19
N LYS A 258 44.18 -4.28 14.84
CA LYS A 258 44.02 -3.06 15.66
C LYS A 258 43.39 -3.39 17.00
N HIS A 259 42.34 -4.21 17.02
CA HIS A 259 41.67 -4.67 18.24
C HIS A 259 42.64 -5.44 19.14
N ARG A 260 43.42 -6.37 18.57
CA ARG A 260 44.44 -7.12 19.31
C ARG A 260 45.50 -6.19 19.92
N LYS A 261 46.02 -5.23 19.15
CA LYS A 261 46.98 -4.23 19.66
C LYS A 261 46.41 -3.36 20.78
N LEU A 262 45.10 -3.11 20.77
CA LEU A 262 44.42 -2.34 21.82
C LEU A 262 44.28 -3.17 23.10
N MET A 263 43.89 -4.44 22.98
CA MET A 263 43.85 -5.37 24.09
C MET A 263 45.23 -5.58 24.71
N GLU A 264 46.29 -5.70 23.90
CA GLU A 264 47.68 -5.82 24.40
C GLU A 264 48.17 -4.57 25.15
N ARG A 265 47.54 -3.40 24.97
CA ARG A 265 47.94 -2.13 25.60
C ARG A 265 47.11 -1.75 26.81
N TYR A 266 45.84 -2.18 26.87
CA TYR A 266 44.86 -1.68 27.83
C TYR A 266 44.04 -2.79 28.53
N GLY A 267 44.24 -4.06 28.16
CA GLY A 267 43.73 -5.23 28.88
C GLY A 267 44.85 -5.93 29.63
#